data_AF-A0A892HU01-F1
#
_entry.id   AF-A0A892HU01-F1
#
_cell.length_a   1.000
_cell.length_b   1.000
_cell.length_c   1.000
_cell.angle_alpha   90.00
_cell.angle_beta   90.00
_cell.angle_gamma   90.00
#
_symmetry.space_group_name_H-M   'P 1'
#
loop_
_entity.id
_entity.type
_entity.pdbx_description
1 polymer ?
#
loop_
_entity_poly.entity_id
_entity_poly.type
_entity_poly.pdbx_seq_one_letter_code
_entity_poly.pdbx_strand_id
1 'polypeptide(L)'
;MLTAVSTAVSLKHVLEHPGDFSGWLCLPPMPWTPDTEGEFIEDRKQAEADVAAPQPRWRITLNSTTIEQIVINAHDQVDEPSVVQLFDAFVFYVDNDDFILL
;
A
#
# COMPACT_ATOMS: atom_id res chain seq x y z
N MET A 1 10.97 -23.92 1.61
CA MET A 1 9.75 -23.61 0.84
C MET A 1 8.88 -22.75 1.75
N LEU A 2 8.99 -21.43 1.67
CA LEU A 2 8.12 -20.50 2.41
C LEU A 2 6.93 -20.22 1.50
N THR A 3 5.82 -20.94 1.70
CA THR A 3 4.52 -20.52 1.19
C THR A 3 4.10 -19.31 2.01
N ALA A 4 4.46 -18.11 1.53
CA ALA A 4 3.75 -16.91 1.96
C ALA A 4 2.29 -17.11 1.56
N VAL A 5 1.40 -17.23 2.54
CA VAL A 5 -0.04 -17.17 2.31
C VAL A 5 -0.33 -15.69 2.05
N SER A 6 -0.04 -15.24 0.84
CA SER A 6 -0.34 -13.89 0.41
C SER A 6 -1.84 -13.84 0.13
N THR A 7 -2.58 -13.22 1.04
CA THR A 7 -4.03 -13.05 0.88
C THR A 7 -4.25 -11.72 0.17
N ALA A 8 -4.85 -11.78 -1.02
CA ALA A 8 -5.25 -10.59 -1.76
C ALA A 8 -6.22 -9.75 -0.90
N VAL A 9 -5.99 -8.45 -0.83
CA VAL A 9 -6.77 -7.50 -0.04
C VAL A 9 -7.11 -6.26 -0.87
N SER A 10 -8.34 -5.76 -0.77
CA SER A 10 -8.73 -4.55 -1.49
C SER A 10 -8.10 -3.29 -0.89
N LEU A 11 -7.79 -2.32 -1.75
CA LEU A 11 -7.31 -1.01 -1.31
C LEU A 11 -8.25 -0.32 -0.32
N LYS A 12 -9.55 -0.52 -0.48
CA LYS A 12 -10.56 -0.06 0.47
C LYS A 12 -10.26 -0.57 1.89
N HIS A 13 -10.07 -1.88 2.05
CA HIS A 13 -9.81 -2.46 3.36
C HIS A 13 -8.46 -1.97 3.92
N VAL A 14 -7.44 -1.88 3.06
CA VAL A 14 -6.13 -1.35 3.43
C VAL A 14 -6.22 0.08 3.97
N LEU A 15 -7.06 0.92 3.38
CA LEU A 15 -7.21 2.32 3.78
C LEU A 15 -8.15 2.51 4.98
N GLU A 16 -9.16 1.66 5.13
CA GLU A 16 -10.08 1.68 6.29
C GLU A 16 -9.43 1.11 7.55
N HIS A 17 -8.52 0.13 7.39
CA HIS A 17 -7.85 -0.58 8.50
C HIS A 17 -6.35 -0.74 8.25
N PRO A 18 -5.57 0.36 8.11
CA PRO A 18 -4.17 0.28 7.69
C PRO A 18 -3.27 -0.47 8.68
N GLY A 19 -3.62 -0.51 9.97
CA GLY A 19 -2.88 -1.22 11.01
C GLY A 19 -3.03 -2.75 11.01
N ASP A 20 -3.89 -3.30 10.15
CA ASP A 20 -4.07 -4.75 10.00
C ASP A 20 -2.96 -5.40 9.13
N PHE A 21 -2.11 -4.59 8.51
CA PHE A 21 -1.14 -5.03 7.50
C PHE A 21 0.31 -4.69 7.88
N SER A 22 1.25 -5.46 7.34
CA SER A 22 2.69 -5.22 7.52
C SER A 22 3.47 -5.46 6.23
N GLY A 23 4.61 -4.79 6.11
CA GLY A 23 5.46 -4.89 4.92
C GLY A 23 5.05 -3.94 3.79
N TRP A 24 5.31 -4.34 2.54
CA TRP A 24 5.13 -3.51 1.35
C TRP A 24 3.93 -3.95 0.51
N LEU A 25 3.08 -2.98 0.15
CA LEU A 25 1.91 -3.23 -0.69
C LEU A 25 2.34 -3.35 -2.16
N CYS A 26 2.01 -4.47 -2.78
CA CYS A 26 2.14 -4.70 -4.21
C CYS A 26 0.78 -4.57 -4.90
N LEU A 27 0.75 -3.89 -6.05
CA LEU A 27 -0.47 -3.69 -6.83
C LEU A 27 -0.27 -4.04 -8.30
N PRO A 28 -1.34 -4.43 -9.02
CA PRO A 28 -1.30 -4.60 -10.47
C PRO A 28 -1.01 -3.26 -11.18
N PRO A 29 -0.73 -3.26 -12.50
CA PRO A 29 -0.63 -2.03 -13.28
C PRO A 29 -1.91 -1.18 -13.19
N MET A 30 -1.75 0.14 -13.14
CA MET A 30 -2.84 1.12 -13.19
C MET A 30 -3.77 0.94 -14.40
N PRO A 31 -5.04 1.38 -14.33
CA PRO A 31 -5.65 2.18 -13.26
C PRO A 31 -6.15 1.36 -12.06
N TRP A 32 -6.20 1.98 -10.89
CA TRP A 32 -6.74 1.40 -9.66
C TRP A 32 -8.10 1.98 -9.27
N THR A 33 -8.80 1.23 -8.43
CA THR A 33 -10.05 1.61 -7.75
C THR A 33 -9.96 1.15 -6.29
N PRO A 34 -10.83 1.62 -5.39
CA PRO A 34 -10.87 1.10 -4.02
C PRO A 34 -11.07 -0.43 -3.94
N ASP A 35 -11.70 -1.04 -4.94
CA ASP A 35 -11.90 -2.49 -5.01
C ASP A 35 -10.71 -3.24 -5.62
N THR A 36 -9.67 -2.54 -6.09
CA THR A 36 -8.46 -3.18 -6.62
C THR A 36 -7.76 -3.96 -5.52
N GLU A 37 -7.50 -5.23 -5.79
CA GLU A 37 -6.78 -6.11 -4.88
C GLU A 37 -5.26 -5.92 -4.99
N GLY A 38 -4.62 -5.91 -3.83
CA GLY A 38 -3.18 -5.90 -3.65
C GLY A 38 -2.74 -6.99 -2.68
N GLU A 39 -1.43 -7.14 -2.57
CA GLU A 39 -0.82 -8.16 -1.72
C GLU A 39 0.33 -7.54 -0.94
N PHE A 40 0.41 -7.84 0.36
CA PHE A 40 1.53 -7.40 1.19
C PHE A 40 2.65 -8.42 1.16
N ILE A 41 3.87 -7.93 1.00
CA ILE A 41 5.10 -8.72 1.13
C ILE A 41 5.88 -8.27 2.36
N GLU A 42 6.31 -9.21 3.20
CA GLU A 42 7.05 -8.89 4.42
C GLU A 42 8.36 -8.15 4.13
N ASP A 43 8.68 -7.20 5.00
CA ASP A 43 9.89 -6.38 4.96
C ASP A 43 11.14 -7.27 5.03
N ARG A 44 11.90 -7.35 3.93
CA ARG A 44 13.11 -8.18 3.90
C ARG A 44 14.30 -7.38 4.41
N LYS A 45 14.81 -7.78 5.57
CA LYS A 45 16.28 -7.94 5.71
C LYS A 45 16.77 -8.98 4.70
N GLN A 46 16.93 -8.60 3.44
CA GLN A 46 17.82 -9.21 2.45
C GLN A 46 17.79 -8.25 1.24
N ALA A 47 18.61 -7.21 1.31
CA ALA A 47 19.82 -7.12 0.49
C ALA A 47 19.49 -7.14 -1.01
N GLU A 48 19.55 -5.94 -1.60
CA GLU A 48 20.12 -5.70 -2.92
C GLU A 48 19.59 -6.60 -4.06
N ALA A 49 18.73 -6.00 -4.88
CA ALA A 49 18.25 -6.49 -6.18
C ALA A 49 17.20 -7.62 -6.14
N ASP A 50 16.10 -7.40 -6.89
CA ASP A 50 15.08 -8.39 -7.24
C ASP A 50 14.13 -8.86 -6.12
N VAL A 51 13.53 -7.92 -5.38
CA VAL A 51 12.21 -8.21 -4.79
C VAL A 51 11.20 -8.25 -5.93
N ALA A 52 11.04 -9.42 -6.54
CA ALA A 52 10.00 -9.66 -7.52
C ALA A 52 8.63 -9.55 -6.82
N ALA A 53 7.74 -8.72 -7.37
CA ALA A 53 6.36 -8.66 -6.93
C ALA A 53 5.73 -10.08 -6.94
N PRO A 54 4.77 -10.36 -6.03
CA PRO A 54 4.21 -11.71 -5.90
C PRO A 54 3.59 -12.22 -7.21
N GLN A 55 3.16 -11.32 -8.08
CA GLN A 55 2.64 -11.65 -9.41
C GLN A 55 3.43 -10.96 -10.54
N PRO A 56 3.48 -11.56 -11.74
CA PRO A 56 4.08 -10.93 -12.91
C PRO A 56 3.41 -9.58 -13.19
N ARG A 57 4.21 -8.54 -13.44
CA ARG A 57 3.78 -7.16 -13.76
C ARG A 57 3.18 -6.36 -12.60
N TRP A 58 3.07 -6.92 -11.40
CA TRP A 58 2.75 -6.13 -10.23
C TRP A 58 3.95 -5.27 -9.83
N ARG A 59 3.69 -4.11 -9.22
CA ARG A 59 4.72 -3.20 -8.73
C ARG A 59 4.62 -3.07 -7.22
N ILE A 60 5.77 -2.98 -6.56
CA ILE A 60 5.84 -2.54 -5.16
C ILE A 60 5.47 -1.06 -5.12
N THR A 61 4.66 -0.67 -4.15
CA THR A 61 4.16 0.70 -3.98
C THR A 61 4.64 1.25 -2.64
N LEU A 62 3.76 1.45 -1.67
CA LEU A 62 4.08 1.99 -0.36
C LEU A 62 4.22 0.88 0.68
N ASN A 63 5.01 1.14 1.71
CA ASN A 63 5.01 0.31 2.91
C ASN A 63 3.79 0.63 3.81
N SER A 64 3.37 -0.35 4.59
CA SER A 64 2.29 -0.26 5.59
C SER A 64 2.41 0.97 6.48
N THR A 65 3.59 1.27 7.01
CA THR A 65 3.82 2.46 7.84
C THR A 65 3.49 3.77 7.10
N THR A 66 3.91 3.90 5.84
CA THR A 66 3.58 5.07 5.01
C THR A 66 2.07 5.15 4.75
N ILE A 67 1.41 4.02 4.50
CA ILE A 67 -0.04 3.97 4.31
C ILE A 67 -0.78 4.40 5.59
N GLU A 68 -0.35 3.93 6.76
CA GLU A 68 -0.88 4.37 8.06
C GLU A 68 -0.72 5.89 8.24
N GLN A 69 0.44 6.45 7.92
CA GLN A 69 0.67 7.90 8.01
C GLN A 69 -0.23 8.70 7.06
N ILE A 70 -0.51 8.18 5.86
CA ILE A 70 -1.47 8.82 4.93
C ILE A 70 -2.86 8.88 5.55
N VAL A 71 -3.32 7.78 6.15
CA VAL A 71 -4.65 7.71 6.77
C VAL A 71 -4.73 8.62 8.00
N ILE A 72 -3.72 8.61 8.88
CA ILE A 72 -3.63 9.52 10.04
C ILE A 72 -3.67 10.98 9.58
N ASN A 73 -2.85 11.35 8.61
CA ASN A 73 -2.80 12.71 8.08
C ASN A 73 -4.12 13.15 7.43
N ALA A 74 -4.84 12.23 6.80
CA ALA A 74 -6.17 12.52 6.25
C ALA A 74 -7.20 12.80 7.36
N HIS A 75 -7.16 12.02 8.44
CA HIS A 75 -8.02 12.24 9.62
C HIS A 75 -7.67 13.53 10.38
N ASP A 76 -6.41 13.94 10.41
CA ASP A 76 -6.00 15.22 11.01
C ASP A 76 -6.52 16.44 10.22
N GLN A 77 -6.81 16.26 8.93
CA GLN A 77 -7.30 17.33 8.04
C GLN A 77 -8.82 17.30 7.84
N VAL A 78 -9.43 16.12 7.91
CA VAL A 78 -10.85 15.87 7.69
C VAL A 78 -11.35 14.92 8.79
N ASP A 79 -12.38 15.31 9.53
CA ASP A 79 -12.91 14.56 10.68
C ASP A 79 -13.24 13.09 10.33
N GLU A 80 -13.98 12.88 9.24
CA GLU A 80 -14.32 11.56 8.69
C GLU A 80 -14.03 11.53 7.17
N PRO A 81 -12.78 11.27 6.74
CA PRO A 81 -12.45 11.18 5.33
C PRO A 81 -13.12 9.96 4.71
N SER A 82 -13.74 10.13 3.56
CA SER A 82 -14.30 9.01 2.80
C SER A 82 -13.18 8.13 2.23
N VAL A 83 -13.49 6.85 1.97
CA VAL A 83 -12.55 5.93 1.28
C VAL A 83 -12.02 6.50 -0.04
N VAL A 84 -12.82 7.30 -0.75
CA VAL A 84 -12.41 7.96 -1.99
C VAL A 84 -11.31 9.00 -1.72
N GLN A 85 -11.44 9.80 -0.67
CA GLN A 85 -10.43 10.77 -0.27
C GLN A 85 -9.14 10.10 0.20
N LEU A 86 -9.25 9.01 0.96
CA LEU A 86 -8.09 8.20 1.37
C LEU A 86 -7.39 7.57 0.15
N PHE A 87 -8.16 7.09 -0.82
CA PHE A 87 -7.64 6.51 -2.06
C PHE A 87 -6.94 7.58 -2.92
N ASP A 88 -7.53 8.76 -3.06
CA ASP A 88 -6.92 9.87 -3.80
C ASP A 88 -5.59 10.31 -3.15
N ALA A 89 -5.54 10.37 -1.81
CA ALA A 89 -4.31 10.64 -1.07
C ALA A 89 -3.27 9.53 -1.29
N PHE A 90 -3.67 8.26 -1.22
CA PHE A 90 -2.80 7.12 -1.49
C PHE A 90 -2.19 7.19 -2.90
N VAL A 91 -3.01 7.40 -3.94
CA VAL A 91 -2.54 7.53 -5.33
C VAL A 91 -1.60 8.72 -5.47
N PHE A 92 -1.92 9.85 -4.83
CA PHE A 92 -1.04 11.01 -4.81
C PHE A 92 0.34 10.67 -4.23
N TYR A 93 0.42 9.97 -3.09
CA TYR A 93 1.71 9.59 -2.50
C TYR A 93 2.48 8.58 -3.37
N VAL A 94 1.80 7.63 -4.00
CA VAL A 94 2.43 6.67 -4.93
C VAL A 94 3.01 7.37 -6.16
N ASP A 95 2.27 8.34 -6.73
CA ASP A 95 2.72 9.05 -7.93
C ASP A 95 3.79 10.10 -7.61
N ASN A 96 3.82 10.62 -6.38
CA ASN A 96 4.77 11.63 -5.89
C ASN A 96 5.80 10.99 -4.95
N ASP A 97 6.38 9.85 -5.34
CA ASP A 97 7.37 8.99 -4.63
C ASP A 97 8.63 9.72 -4.07
N ASP A 98 8.63 11.06 -4.02
CA ASP A 98 9.64 11.98 -3.50
C ASP A 98 9.38 12.48 -2.06
N PHE A 99 8.26 12.11 -1.40
CA PHE A 99 7.97 12.62 -0.05
C PHE A 99 8.50 11.75 1.11
N ILE A 100 9.26 10.69 0.85
CA ILE A 100 10.08 10.04 1.91
C ILE A 100 11.39 10.82 2.08
N LEU A 101 11.28 12.05 2.57
CA LEU A 101 12.38 12.70 3.29
C LEU A 101 12.18 12.44 4.79
N LEU A 102 12.88 11.42 5.30
CA LEU A 102 13.78 11.42 6.47
C LEU A 102 14.01 10.00 7.02
#